data_AF-A0A953LZ69-F1
#
_entry.id   AF-A0A953LZ69-F1
#
_cell.length_a   1.000
_cell.length_b   1.000
_cell.length_c   1.000
_cell.angle_alpha   90.00
_cell.angle_beta   90.00
_cell.angle_gamma   90.00
#
_symmetry.space_group_name_H-M   'P 1'
#
loop_
_entity.id
_entity.type
_entity.pdbx_description
1 polymer ?
#
loop_
_entity_poly.entity_id
_entity_poly.type
_entity_poly.pdbx_seq_one_letter_code
_entity_poly.pdbx_strand_id
1 'polypeptide(L)'
;MNSKQKNAERLERKQQKLDAAPVSARYPDVTSIVIAMDYYRRGSSPPFMQRIINFLPGSAAYFLMECMEDKCTHGGFNLESIIYTMVKNRQESTNGELVCSGSDSSCRRRIAYKIAIQYN
;
A
#
# COMPACT_ATOMS: atom_id res chain seq x y z
N MET A 1 10.91 20.14 8.50
CA MET A 1 11.20 18.90 9.26
C MET A 1 12.67 18.53 9.10
N ASN A 2 13.36 18.19 10.19
CA ASN A 2 14.80 17.85 10.18
C ASN A 2 15.01 16.38 9.75
N SER A 3 16.17 16.06 9.16
CA SER A 3 16.56 14.72 8.68
C SER A 3 16.39 13.61 9.72
N LYS A 4 16.65 13.90 11.01
CA LYS A 4 16.49 12.96 12.13
C LYS A 4 15.04 12.47 12.29
N GLN A 5 14.06 13.37 12.15
CA GLN A 5 12.64 13.02 12.25
C GLN A 5 12.21 12.10 11.10
N LYS A 6 12.67 12.38 9.87
CA LYS A 6 12.39 11.54 8.70
C LYS A 6 12.90 10.10 8.85
N ASN A 7 14.05 9.94 9.50
CA ASN A 7 14.63 8.61 9.75
C ASN A 7 13.85 7.84 10.83
N ALA A 8 13.40 8.53 11.88
CA ALA A 8 12.57 7.92 12.91
C ALA A 8 11.24 7.39 12.32
N GLU A 9 10.54 8.19 11.51
CA GLU A 9 9.29 7.78 10.86
C GLU A 9 9.46 6.55 9.95
N ARG A 10 10.58 6.50 9.19
CA ARG A 10 10.90 5.32 8.36
C ARG A 10 11.14 4.09 9.20
N LEU A 11 11.78 4.24 10.36
CA LEU A 11 12.02 3.14 11.28
C LEU A 11 10.71 2.65 11.92
N GLU A 12 9.84 3.57 12.34
CA GLU A 12 8.52 3.24 12.88
C GLU A 12 7.67 2.44 11.89
N ARG A 13 7.66 2.83 10.61
CA ARG A 13 6.92 2.07 9.58
C ARG A 13 7.47 0.67 9.36
N LYS A 14 8.80 0.53 9.36
CA LYS A 14 9.43 -0.79 9.28
C LYS A 14 9.02 -1.64 10.48
N GLN A 15 9.00 -1.05 11.67
CA GLN A 15 8.58 -1.74 12.88
C GLN A 15 7.09 -2.14 12.81
N GLN A 16 6.19 -1.23 12.43
CA GLN A 16 4.77 -1.54 12.24
C GLN A 16 4.54 -2.69 11.24
N LYS A 17 5.32 -2.74 10.17
CA LYS A 17 5.24 -3.84 9.20
C LYS A 17 5.74 -5.17 9.79
N LEU A 18 6.78 -5.14 10.63
CA LEU A 18 7.28 -6.33 11.32
C LEU A 18 6.31 -6.82 12.40
N ASP A 19 5.64 -5.89 13.08
CA ASP A 19 4.67 -6.18 14.14
C ASP A 19 3.29 -6.60 13.59
N ALA A 20 3.05 -6.40 12.29
CA ALA A 20 1.80 -6.78 11.66
C ALA A 20 1.65 -8.31 11.63
N ALA A 21 0.47 -8.77 12.06
CA ALA A 21 0.10 -10.18 11.99
C ALA A 21 0.23 -10.71 10.55
N PRO A 22 0.53 -12.01 10.37
CA PRO A 22 0.55 -12.61 9.03
C PRO A 22 -0.85 -12.58 8.40
N VAL A 23 -0.91 -12.58 7.07
CA VAL A 23 -2.18 -12.61 6.31
C VAL A 23 -3.05 -13.79 6.73
N SER A 24 -2.48 -14.97 6.94
CA SER A 24 -3.20 -16.16 7.44
C SER A 24 -3.89 -15.94 8.79
N ALA A 25 -3.31 -15.13 9.68
CA ALA A 25 -3.92 -14.84 10.97
C ALA A 25 -5.04 -13.80 10.87
N ARG A 26 -4.88 -12.79 9.99
CA ARG A 26 -5.90 -11.72 9.81
C ARG A 26 -7.03 -12.12 8.88
N TYR A 27 -6.74 -12.94 7.87
CA TYR A 27 -7.65 -13.39 6.81
C TYR A 27 -7.43 -14.89 6.48
N PRO A 28 -7.95 -15.81 7.31
CA PRO A 28 -7.67 -17.25 7.18
C PRO A 28 -8.10 -17.87 5.83
N ASP A 29 -9.15 -17.34 5.22
CA ASP A 29 -9.70 -17.85 3.96
C ASP A 29 -9.00 -17.29 2.71
N VAL A 30 -7.95 -16.46 2.87
CA VAL A 30 -7.22 -15.84 1.76
C VAL A 30 -5.95 -16.63 1.43
N THR A 31 -5.82 -17.05 0.18
CA THR A 31 -4.64 -17.77 -0.34
C THR A 31 -3.61 -16.84 -0.95
N SER A 32 -4.04 -15.76 -1.61
CA SER A 32 -3.14 -14.73 -2.11
C SER A 32 -3.84 -13.39 -2.29
N ILE A 33 -3.06 -12.31 -2.16
CA ILE A 33 -3.47 -10.96 -2.55
C ILE A 33 -2.38 -10.42 -3.49
N VAL A 34 -2.77 -10.07 -4.71
CA VAL A 34 -1.89 -9.46 -5.70
C VAL A 34 -2.31 -8.01 -5.88
N ILE A 35 -1.37 -7.07 -5.71
CA ILE A 35 -1.60 -5.64 -5.87
C ILE A 35 -0.68 -5.14 -6.98
N ALA A 36 -1.26 -4.80 -8.12
CA ALA A 36 -0.59 -4.10 -9.21
C ALA A 36 -0.83 -2.59 -9.09
N MET A 37 0.22 -1.79 -9.20
CA MET A 37 0.17 -0.34 -9.05
C MET A 37 0.95 0.36 -10.16
N ASP A 38 0.30 1.30 -10.82
CA ASP A 38 0.90 2.26 -11.74
C ASP A 38 1.09 3.59 -11.01
N TYR A 39 2.33 4.05 -10.90
CA TYR A 39 2.66 5.30 -10.22
C TYR A 39 2.75 6.46 -11.22
N TYR A 40 2.15 7.59 -10.86
CA TYR A 40 2.13 8.80 -11.68
C TYR A 40 2.71 10.00 -10.94
N ARG A 41 3.41 10.87 -11.69
CA ARG A 41 3.69 12.23 -11.23
C ARG A 41 2.42 13.07 -11.39
N ARG A 42 2.38 14.21 -10.71
CA ARG A 42 1.24 15.14 -10.80
C ARG A 42 1.08 15.60 -12.25
N GLY A 43 -0.12 15.39 -12.83
CA GLY A 43 -0.45 15.82 -14.19
C GLY A 43 0.28 15.08 -15.31
N SER A 44 0.96 13.95 -15.03
CA SER A 44 1.69 13.19 -16.03
C SER A 44 0.94 11.94 -16.48
N SER A 45 1.01 11.67 -17.79
CA SER A 45 0.80 10.36 -18.43
C SER A 45 1.91 10.20 -19.47
N PRO A 46 2.58 9.04 -19.62
CA PRO A 46 2.31 7.71 -19.02
C PRO A 46 2.73 7.57 -17.53
N PRO A 47 2.45 6.43 -16.86
CA PRO A 47 3.00 6.16 -15.52
C PRO A 47 4.54 6.13 -15.57
N PHE A 48 5.19 6.58 -14.50
CA PHE A 48 6.66 6.61 -14.43
C PHE A 48 7.25 5.33 -13.84
N MET A 49 6.43 4.50 -13.19
CA MET A 49 6.86 3.24 -12.57
C MET A 49 5.66 2.32 -12.39
N GLN A 50 5.88 1.02 -12.53
CA GLN A 50 4.90 -0.02 -12.19
C GLN A 50 5.46 -0.89 -11.08
N ARG A 51 4.60 -1.36 -10.18
CA ARG A 51 5.00 -2.29 -9.11
C ARG A 51 3.90 -3.33 -8.91
N ILE A 52 4.30 -4.59 -8.81
CA ILE A 52 3.43 -5.69 -8.39
C ILE A 52 3.93 -6.20 -7.05
N ILE A 53 3.01 -6.36 -6.10
CA ILE A 53 3.29 -6.87 -4.76
C ILE A 53 2.37 -8.05 -4.50
N ASN A 54 2.96 -9.15 -4.04
CA ASN A 54 2.26 -10.37 -3.70
C ASN A 54 2.26 -10.53 -2.18
N PHE A 55 1.09 -10.78 -1.60
CA PHE A 55 0.93 -11.20 -0.23
C PHE A 55 0.43 -12.64 -0.23
N LEU A 56 1.18 -13.49 0.47
CA LEU A 56 0.88 -14.90 0.70
C LEU A 56 0.47 -15.08 2.17
N PRO A 57 -0.01 -16.27 2.60
CA PRO A 57 -0.49 -16.46 3.96
C PRO A 57 0.55 -16.14 5.05
N GLY A 58 1.85 -16.28 4.75
CA GLY A 58 2.96 -15.90 5.64
C GLY A 58 3.44 -14.44 5.53
N SER A 59 2.94 -13.66 4.57
CA SER A 59 3.29 -12.24 4.44
C SER A 59 2.67 -11.42 5.57
N ALA A 60 3.35 -10.34 6.00
CA ALA A 60 2.78 -9.38 6.94
C ALA A 60 1.53 -8.71 6.34
N ALA A 61 0.41 -8.71 7.08
CA ALA A 61 -0.85 -8.09 6.70
C ALA A 61 -0.80 -6.56 6.90
N TYR A 62 0.14 -5.92 6.18
CA TYR A 62 0.42 -4.49 6.23
C TYR A 62 0.28 -3.89 4.84
N PHE A 63 -0.81 -3.14 4.61
CA PHE A 63 -1.20 -2.65 3.27
C PHE A 63 -1.00 -1.15 3.07
N LEU A 64 -0.05 -0.54 3.80
CA LEU A 64 0.39 0.83 3.55
C LEU A 64 1.60 0.85 2.59
N MET A 65 1.36 1.24 1.34
CA MET A 65 2.40 1.29 0.31
C MET A 65 3.16 2.62 0.35
N GLU A 66 4.47 2.55 0.13
CA GLU A 66 5.32 3.74 0.15
C GLU A 66 5.00 4.71 -0.99
N CYS A 67 5.07 5.99 -0.65
CA CYS A 67 5.03 7.09 -1.59
C CYS A 67 6.45 7.30 -2.16
N MET A 68 6.63 7.14 -3.47
CA MET A 68 7.94 7.20 -4.15
C MET A 68 8.47 8.64 -4.32
N GLU A 69 8.20 9.51 -3.34
CA GLU A 69 8.70 10.87 -3.28
C GLU A 69 9.58 10.98 -2.03
N ASP A 70 10.89 11.12 -2.21
CA ASP A 70 11.87 11.07 -1.12
C ASP A 70 11.61 12.10 -0.02
N LYS A 71 11.02 13.24 -0.41
CA LYS A 71 10.68 14.32 0.51
C LYS A 71 9.39 14.05 1.27
N CYS A 72 8.58 13.09 0.83
CA CYS A 72 7.28 12.81 1.40
C CYS A 72 7.37 11.99 2.69
N THR A 73 7.24 12.70 3.81
CA THR A 73 7.08 12.15 5.16
C THR A 73 5.62 11.91 5.48
N HIS A 74 5.31 10.90 6.30
CA HIS A 74 3.94 10.49 6.65
C HIS A 74 2.98 10.12 5.48
N GLY A 75 3.41 10.21 4.23
CA GLY A 75 2.59 9.84 3.07
C GLY A 75 2.56 8.34 2.79
N GLY A 76 1.84 7.94 1.77
CA GLY A 76 1.69 6.54 1.39
C GLY A 76 0.31 6.28 0.83
N PHE A 77 0.12 5.08 0.32
CA PHE A 77 -1.16 4.63 -0.22
C PHE A 77 -1.70 3.55 0.72
N ASN A 78 -2.68 3.91 1.54
CA ASN A 78 -3.30 3.00 2.47
C ASN A 78 -4.39 2.19 1.76
N LEU A 79 -4.14 0.89 1.58
CA LEU A 79 -5.06 -0.06 0.97
C LEU A 79 -5.79 -0.92 2.02
N GLU A 80 -5.58 -0.71 3.32
CA GLU A 80 -6.15 -1.57 4.38
C GLU A 80 -7.68 -1.65 4.31
N SER A 81 -8.36 -0.51 4.20
CA SER A 81 -9.83 -0.48 4.15
C SER A 81 -10.39 -1.13 2.89
N ILE A 82 -9.68 -1.01 1.76
CA ILE A 82 -10.04 -1.64 0.49
C ILE A 82 -9.91 -3.17 0.62
N ILE A 83 -8.74 -3.67 1.07
CA ILE A 83 -8.52 -5.11 1.29
C ILE A 83 -9.52 -5.67 2.30
N TYR A 84 -9.72 -4.98 3.43
CA TYR A 84 -10.70 -5.40 4.44
C TYR A 84 -12.11 -5.52 3.86
N THR A 85 -12.55 -4.54 3.07
CA THR A 85 -13.87 -4.55 2.44
C THR A 85 -13.97 -5.67 1.41
N MET A 86 -12.93 -5.89 0.60
CA MET A 86 -12.89 -6.99 -0.36
C MET A 86 -13.01 -8.34 0.35
N VAL A 87 -12.20 -8.59 1.38
CA VAL A 87 -12.24 -9.85 2.15
C VAL A 87 -13.60 -10.04 2.81
N LYS A 88 -14.14 -8.99 3.46
CA LYS A 88 -15.45 -9.03 4.11
C LYS A 88 -16.57 -9.40 3.13
N ASN A 89 -16.51 -8.89 1.91
CA ASN A 89 -17.53 -9.13 0.87
C ASN A 89 -17.18 -10.31 -0.05
N ARG A 90 -16.08 -11.02 0.23
CA ARG A 90 -15.50 -12.06 -0.62
C ARG A 90 -15.31 -11.62 -2.09
N GLN A 91 -14.95 -10.35 -2.29
CA GLN A 91 -14.71 -9.78 -3.60
C GLN A 91 -13.33 -10.23 -4.09
N GLU A 92 -13.28 -10.76 -5.32
CA GLU A 92 -12.05 -11.31 -5.90
C GLU A 92 -11.19 -10.25 -6.59
N SER A 93 -11.78 -9.17 -7.09
CA SER A 93 -11.01 -8.11 -7.75
C SER A 93 -11.62 -6.73 -7.59
N THR A 94 -10.75 -5.72 -7.52
CA THR A 94 -11.15 -4.32 -7.59
C THR A 94 -10.04 -3.47 -8.21
N ASN A 95 -10.38 -2.27 -8.65
CA ASN A 95 -9.43 -1.29 -9.12
C ASN A 95 -9.86 0.12 -8.72
N GLY A 96 -8.92 1.05 -8.74
CA GLY A 96 -9.20 2.44 -8.42
C GLY A 96 -7.96 3.29 -8.40
N GLU A 97 -8.07 4.48 -7.81
CA GLU A 97 -6.95 5.40 -7.64
C GLU A 97 -6.80 5.83 -6.18
N LEU A 98 -5.56 6.09 -5.77
CA LEU A 98 -5.25 6.71 -4.49
C LEU A 98 -4.25 7.84 -4.69
N VAL A 99 -4.38 8.87 -3.87
CA VAL A 99 -3.40 9.94 -3.72
C VAL A 99 -2.64 9.71 -2.42
N CYS A 100 -1.33 9.91 -2.46
CA CYS A 100 -0.46 9.71 -1.31
C CYS A 100 -0.82 10.67 -0.16
N SER A 101 -1.04 10.12 1.03
CA SER A 101 -1.62 10.82 2.20
C SER A 101 -0.65 11.73 2.97
N GLY A 102 0.36 12.30 2.32
CA GLY A 102 1.38 13.10 2.99
C GLY A 102 0.96 14.56 3.20
N SER A 103 1.40 15.15 4.30
CA SER A 103 1.08 16.53 4.69
C SER A 103 1.77 17.58 3.80
N ASP A 104 2.89 17.22 3.18
CA ASP A 104 3.62 18.13 2.30
C ASP A 104 2.96 18.23 0.92
N SER A 105 2.93 19.43 0.34
CA SER A 105 2.38 19.67 -1.01
C SER A 105 3.10 18.86 -2.10
N SER A 106 4.33 18.40 -1.85
CA SER A 106 5.09 17.49 -2.70
C SER A 106 4.58 16.05 -2.70
N CYS A 107 3.79 15.64 -1.70
CA CYS A 107 3.26 14.28 -1.55
C CYS A 107 2.09 13.94 -2.48
N ARG A 108 1.78 14.78 -3.48
CA ARG A 108 0.61 14.63 -4.36
C ARG A 108 0.82 13.61 -5.50
N ARG A 109 1.57 12.53 -5.23
CA ARG A 109 1.70 11.40 -6.16
C ARG A 109 0.40 10.61 -6.15
N ARG A 110 -0.01 10.08 -7.30
CA ARG A 110 -1.15 9.16 -7.40
C ARG A 110 -0.69 7.78 -7.85
N ILE A 111 -1.44 6.77 -7.45
CA ILE A 111 -1.40 5.45 -8.07
C ILE A 111 -2.76 5.15 -8.70
N ALA A 112 -2.73 4.44 -9.82
CA ALA A 112 -3.85 3.57 -10.19
C ALA A 112 -3.50 2.16 -9.73
N TYR A 113 -4.44 1.47 -9.10
CA TYR A 113 -4.21 0.13 -8.56
C TYR A 113 -5.22 -0.87 -9.12
N LYS A 114 -4.80 -2.13 -9.20
CA LYS A 114 -5.65 -3.30 -9.39
C LYS A 114 -5.28 -4.32 -8.32
N ILE A 115 -6.29 -4.79 -7.60
CA ILE A 115 -6.14 -5.82 -6.57
C ILE A 115 -6.87 -7.06 -7.03
N ALA A 116 -6.23 -8.22 -6.86
CA ALA A 116 -6.87 -9.52 -6.96
C ALA A 116 -6.65 -10.29 -5.64
N ILE A 117 -7.72 -10.90 -5.11
CA ILE A 117 -7.68 -11.77 -3.94
C ILE A 117 -8.16 -13.15 -4.36
N GLN A 118 -7.38 -14.16 -4.02
CA GLN A 118 -7.78 -15.56 -4.14
C GLN A 118 -8.19 -16.06 -2.76
N TYR A 119 -9.31 -16.79 -2.72
CA TYR A 119 -9.82 -17.42 -1.51
C TYR A 119 -9.64 -18.94 -1.60
N ASN A 120 -9.70 -19.61 -0.44
CA ASN A 120 -9.88 -21.06 -0.35
C ASN A 120 -11.30 -21.49 -0.75
#